data_AF-A0AAP3GWF0-F1
#
_entry.id   AF-A0AAP3GWF0-F1
#
_cell.length_a   1.000
_cell.length_b   1.000
_cell.length_c   1.000
_cell.angle_alpha   90.00
_cell.angle_beta   90.00
_cell.angle_gamma   90.00
#
_symmetry.space_group_name_H-M   'P 1'
#
loop_
_entity.id
_entity.type
_entity.pdbx_description
1 polymer ?
#
loop_
_entity_poly.entity_id
_entity_poly.type
_entity_poly.pdbx_seq_one_letter_code
_entity_poly.pdbx_strand_id
1 'polypeptide(L)'
;MLSKRTNKIIIIALLGYLVFITYLVLSAINSELRPRTTVDANSFIYMFNEVQPFGVYSSFSLILALLIFPIVGSFAPIFIKNNNGITNVLQRSGYAKFLRKASWQTFLLGMSFSLLSEIFEIILINWNYAPIAFTNNSFYLGQFFNTFSKNSLIQLLAYMVTSSIGWGIFSVFIFACGLYIKKNPLFIVSGAVLGLILLLLPTLYGMMNYFLYAVANVTEISTLIAPGMISFAGQKAPGGIMIIWIISAILFALIAWILMMTWQKKQLRGK
;
A
#
# COMPACT_ATOMS: atom_id res chain seq x y z
N MET A 1 -16.86 -14.92 9.03
CA MET A 1 -16.70 -15.51 10.37
C MET A 1 -15.28 -16.03 10.44
N LEU A 2 -14.41 -15.35 11.18
CA LEU A 2 -13.01 -15.74 11.37
C LEU A 2 -12.91 -16.71 12.55
N SER A 3 -12.10 -17.76 12.44
CA SER A 3 -11.82 -18.63 13.59
C SER A 3 -10.99 -17.88 14.63
N LYS A 4 -11.15 -18.19 15.92
CA LYS A 4 -10.34 -17.59 17.02
C LYS A 4 -8.82 -17.71 16.75
N ARG A 5 -8.38 -18.77 16.07
CA ARG A 5 -6.95 -18.99 15.71
C ARG A 5 -6.48 -18.06 14.58
N THR A 6 -7.30 -17.85 13.55
CA THR A 6 -6.98 -16.95 12.44
C THR A 6 -6.86 -15.50 12.91
N ASN A 7 -7.74 -15.05 13.82
CA ASN A 7 -7.64 -13.72 14.42
C ASN A 7 -6.36 -13.54 15.21
N LYS A 8 -5.92 -14.54 15.99
CA LYS A 8 -4.66 -14.47 16.74
C LYS A 8 -3.46 -14.29 15.82
N ILE A 9 -3.39 -15.04 14.72
CA ILE A 9 -2.28 -14.92 13.75
C ILE A 9 -2.24 -13.53 13.12
N ILE A 10 -3.39 -13.00 12.72
CA ILE A 10 -3.49 -11.64 12.17
C ILE A 10 -3.03 -10.62 13.21
N ILE A 11 -3.51 -10.70 14.45
CA ILE A 11 -3.11 -9.77 15.52
C ILE A 11 -1.60 -9.85 15.79
N ILE A 12 -1.01 -11.04 15.85
CA ILE A 12 0.43 -11.20 16.05
C ILE A 12 1.22 -10.58 14.89
N ALA A 13 0.78 -10.77 13.63
CA ALA A 13 1.42 -10.16 12.48
C ALA A 13 1.32 -8.63 12.51
N LEU A 14 0.17 -8.08 12.93
CA LEU A 14 -0.04 -6.64 13.10
C LEU A 14 0.88 -6.07 14.20
N LEU A 15 0.97 -6.73 15.35
CA LEU A 15 1.86 -6.32 16.44
C LEU A 15 3.34 -6.40 16.03
N GLY A 16 3.74 -7.46 15.34
CA GLY A 16 5.09 -7.60 14.80
C GLY A 16 5.43 -6.48 13.81
N TYR A 17 4.48 -6.10 12.96
CA TYR A 17 4.64 -4.95 12.06
C TYR A 17 4.80 -3.63 12.81
N LEU A 18 3.99 -3.37 13.85
CA LEU A 18 4.08 -2.13 14.62
C LEU A 18 5.43 -2.01 15.34
N VAL A 19 5.91 -3.09 15.98
CA VAL A 19 7.24 -3.12 16.61
C VAL A 19 8.33 -2.81 15.59
N PHE A 20 8.20 -3.37 14.39
CA PHE A 20 9.14 -3.14 13.32
C PHE A 20 9.11 -1.70 12.78
N ILE A 21 7.93 -1.12 12.56
CA ILE A 21 7.80 0.32 12.25
C ILE A 21 8.46 1.16 13.33
N THR A 22 8.22 0.87 14.61
CA THR A 22 8.84 1.61 15.71
C THR A 22 10.36 1.58 15.60
N TYR A 23 10.95 0.40 15.37
CA TYR A 23 12.39 0.28 15.16
C TYR A 23 12.88 1.11 13.97
N LEU A 24 12.19 1.05 12.83
CA LEU A 24 12.58 1.80 11.64
C LEU A 24 12.51 3.32 11.84
N VAL A 25 11.39 3.82 12.36
CA VAL A 25 11.18 5.25 12.60
C VAL A 25 12.21 5.77 13.59
N LEU A 26 12.44 5.07 14.70
CA LEU A 26 13.45 5.47 15.68
C LEU A 26 14.87 5.38 15.11
N SER A 27 15.15 4.39 14.26
CA SER A 27 16.45 4.28 13.57
C SER A 27 16.68 5.44 12.61
N ALA A 28 15.66 5.84 11.84
CA ALA A 28 15.72 6.98 10.92
C ALA A 28 15.88 8.31 11.68
N ILE A 29 15.18 8.46 12.80
CA ILE A 29 15.34 9.61 13.70
C ILE A 29 16.77 9.67 14.25
N ASN A 30 17.32 8.56 14.70
CA ASN A 30 18.67 8.50 15.25
C ASN A 30 19.76 8.82 14.20
N SER A 31 19.56 8.44 12.93
CA SER A 31 20.52 8.75 11.87
C SER A 31 20.52 10.23 11.45
N GLU A 32 19.38 10.92 11.62
CA GLU A 32 19.22 12.36 11.32
C GLU A 32 19.58 13.28 12.50
N LEU A 33 19.45 12.80 13.75
CA LEU A 33 19.87 13.51 14.97
C LEU A 33 21.40 13.53 15.13
N ARG A 34 22.11 14.15 14.18
CA ARG A 34 23.55 14.44 14.30
C ARG A 34 23.77 15.71 15.12
N PRO A 35 24.88 15.82 15.87
CA PRO A 35 25.20 17.05 16.58
C PRO A 35 25.28 18.22 15.58
N ARG A 36 24.43 19.24 15.79
CA ARG A 36 24.22 20.48 15.00
C ARG A 36 23.02 20.49 14.03
N THR A 37 22.19 19.45 13.95
CA THR A 37 20.94 19.54 13.17
C THR A 37 19.92 20.42 13.91
N THR A 38 19.53 21.56 13.33
CA THR A 38 18.48 22.41 13.88
C THR A 38 17.11 21.95 13.38
N VAL A 39 16.22 21.59 14.31
CA VAL A 39 14.82 21.30 13.99
C VAL A 39 14.13 22.59 13.56
N ASP A 40 13.61 22.59 12.33
CA ASP A 40 12.87 23.69 11.71
C ASP A 40 11.39 23.33 11.48
N ALA A 41 10.62 24.26 10.92
CA ALA A 41 9.20 24.05 10.64
C ALA A 41 8.93 23.00 9.52
N ASN A 42 9.95 22.56 8.78
CA ASN A 42 9.83 21.50 7.76
C ASN A 42 10.25 20.12 8.28
N SER A 43 10.94 20.07 9.42
CA SER A 43 11.54 18.85 9.94
C SER A 43 10.53 17.73 10.15
N PHE A 44 9.31 18.06 10.62
CA PHE A 44 8.24 17.08 10.77
C PHE A 44 7.83 16.44 9.43
N ILE A 45 7.52 17.25 8.41
CA ILE A 45 7.08 16.72 7.11
C ILE A 45 8.22 16.03 6.35
N TYR A 46 9.46 16.48 6.57
CA TYR A 46 10.67 15.83 6.10
C TYR A 46 10.74 14.39 6.63
N MET A 47 10.76 14.23 7.96
CA MET A 47 10.87 12.92 8.58
C MET A 47 9.68 12.02 8.24
N PHE A 48 8.47 12.57 8.16
CA PHE A 48 7.29 11.82 7.74
C PHE A 48 7.50 11.19 6.36
N ASN A 49 7.93 11.97 5.37
CA ASN A 49 8.21 11.48 4.02
C ASN A 49 9.37 10.46 4.00
N GLU A 50 10.40 10.64 4.83
CA GLU A 50 11.57 9.75 4.86
C GLU A 50 11.26 8.34 5.36
N VAL A 51 10.30 8.20 6.28
CA VAL A 51 9.90 6.89 6.83
C VAL A 51 8.84 6.17 5.99
N GLN A 52 8.22 6.88 5.03
CA GLN A 52 7.24 6.27 4.12
C GLN A 52 7.87 5.17 3.24
N PRO A 53 7.05 4.26 2.68
CA PRO A 53 7.51 3.38 1.62
C PRO A 53 8.18 4.20 0.51
N PHE A 54 9.38 3.78 0.09
CA PHE A 54 10.24 4.49 -0.88
C PHE A 54 10.97 5.76 -0.39
N GLY A 55 10.96 6.09 0.91
CA GLY A 55 11.89 7.05 1.51
C GLY A 55 13.34 6.54 1.62
N VAL A 56 14.29 7.33 2.15
CA VAL A 56 15.73 6.98 2.14
C VAL A 56 16.04 5.73 2.98
N TYR A 57 15.23 5.43 4.00
CA TYR A 57 15.44 4.31 4.92
C TYR A 57 14.56 3.07 4.61
N SER A 58 14.09 2.91 3.36
CA SER A 58 12.84 2.17 3.07
C SER A 58 12.92 0.76 2.44
N SER A 59 14.08 0.24 2.01
CA SER A 59 14.06 -0.99 1.20
C SER A 59 13.50 -2.21 1.95
N PHE A 60 13.82 -2.34 3.23
CA PHE A 60 13.30 -3.42 4.07
C PHE A 60 11.87 -3.14 4.58
N SER A 61 11.53 -1.86 4.80
CA SER A 61 10.18 -1.44 5.20
C SER A 61 9.15 -1.72 4.12
N LEU A 62 9.51 -1.44 2.87
CA LEU A 62 8.69 -1.69 1.69
C LEU A 62 8.35 -3.17 1.54
N ILE A 63 9.35 -4.05 1.62
CA ILE A 63 9.13 -5.50 1.44
C ILE A 63 8.18 -6.02 2.53
N LEU A 64 8.36 -5.58 3.78
CA LEU A 64 7.51 -5.98 4.88
C LEU A 64 6.07 -5.45 4.73
N ALA A 65 5.90 -4.21 4.29
CA ALA A 65 4.59 -3.62 4.02
C ALA A 65 3.87 -4.35 2.88
N LEU A 66 4.57 -4.64 1.77
CA LEU A 66 4.05 -5.42 0.63
C LEU A 66 3.67 -6.85 1.02
N LEU A 67 4.32 -7.42 2.03
CA LEU A 67 3.94 -8.72 2.60
C LEU A 67 2.70 -8.55 3.49
N ILE A 68 2.72 -7.68 4.49
CA ILE A 68 1.73 -7.69 5.56
C ILE A 68 0.41 -7.04 5.13
N PHE A 69 0.44 -5.87 4.49
CA PHE A 69 -0.78 -5.08 4.24
C PHE A 69 -1.78 -5.84 3.37
N PRO A 70 -1.38 -6.43 2.23
CA PRO A 70 -2.32 -7.15 1.39
C PRO A 70 -2.86 -8.42 2.04
N ILE A 71 -2.10 -9.06 2.93
CA ILE A 71 -2.45 -10.35 3.55
C ILE A 71 -3.46 -10.17 4.69
N VAL A 72 -3.33 -9.13 5.51
CA VAL A 72 -4.18 -8.91 6.69
C VAL A 72 -5.67 -8.97 6.33
N GLY A 73 -6.05 -8.34 5.21
CA GLY A 73 -7.44 -8.34 4.73
C GLY A 73 -7.86 -9.62 3.99
N SER A 74 -6.93 -10.21 3.25
CA SER A 74 -7.22 -11.25 2.25
C SER A 74 -6.98 -12.68 2.74
N PHE A 75 -6.22 -12.87 3.82
CA PHE A 75 -5.85 -14.20 4.33
C PHE A 75 -7.06 -15.04 4.71
N ALA A 76 -8.02 -14.45 5.42
CA ALA A 76 -9.20 -15.13 5.90
C ALA A 76 -10.08 -15.72 4.77
N PRO A 77 -10.50 -14.94 3.76
CA PRO A 77 -11.28 -15.49 2.66
C PRO A 77 -10.49 -16.50 1.83
N ILE A 78 -9.18 -16.33 1.64
CA ILE A 78 -8.35 -17.31 0.93
C ILE A 78 -8.18 -18.61 1.71
N PHE A 79 -8.01 -18.53 3.03
CA PHE A 79 -7.93 -19.71 3.90
C PHE A 79 -9.24 -20.52 3.86
N ILE A 80 -10.39 -19.85 3.89
CA ILE A 80 -11.71 -20.51 3.72
C ILE A 80 -11.79 -21.17 2.34
N LYS A 81 -11.33 -20.47 1.30
CA LYS A 81 -11.32 -20.96 -0.08
C LYS A 81 -10.46 -22.22 -0.26
N ASN A 82 -9.26 -22.25 0.31
CA ASN A 82 -8.30 -23.35 0.12
C ASN A 82 -8.54 -24.57 1.02
N ASN A 83 -9.29 -24.45 2.13
CA ASN A 83 -9.52 -25.54 3.08
C ASN A 83 -10.92 -26.16 2.97
N ASN A 84 -11.52 -26.17 1.77
CA ASN A 84 -12.87 -26.71 1.49
C ASN A 84 -14.02 -26.05 2.27
N GLY A 85 -13.77 -25.02 3.08
CA GLY A 85 -14.82 -24.24 3.76
C GLY A 85 -15.69 -23.44 2.80
N ILE A 86 -15.24 -23.29 1.55
CA ILE A 86 -15.97 -22.55 0.52
C ILE A 86 -17.28 -23.23 0.15
N THR A 87 -17.37 -24.57 0.10
CA THR A 87 -18.60 -25.27 -0.28
C THR A 87 -19.75 -24.94 0.67
N ASN A 88 -19.47 -24.93 1.97
CA ASN A 88 -20.44 -24.57 3.03
C ASN A 88 -20.89 -23.10 2.94
N VAL A 89 -19.98 -22.20 2.58
CA VAL A 89 -20.29 -20.76 2.42
C VAL A 89 -21.09 -20.52 1.14
N LEU A 90 -20.77 -21.24 0.07
CA LEU A 90 -21.40 -21.13 -1.24
C LEU A 90 -22.83 -21.67 -1.23
N GLN A 91 -23.08 -22.80 -0.57
CA GLN A 91 -24.43 -23.35 -0.40
C GLN A 91 -25.40 -22.37 0.26
N ARG A 92 -24.90 -21.45 1.11
CA ARG A 92 -25.71 -20.48 1.84
C ARG A 92 -25.82 -19.11 1.18
N SER A 93 -24.83 -18.71 0.37
CA SER A 93 -24.72 -17.31 -0.10
C SER A 93 -24.34 -17.12 -1.56
N GLY A 94 -23.77 -18.14 -2.22
CA GLY A 94 -23.30 -18.09 -3.60
C GLY A 94 -21.98 -17.32 -3.78
N TYR A 95 -21.33 -17.56 -4.94
CA TYR A 95 -20.01 -17.00 -5.26
C TYR A 95 -19.98 -15.46 -5.26
N ALA A 96 -21.00 -14.82 -5.83
CA ALA A 96 -21.05 -13.37 -5.96
C ALA A 96 -21.08 -12.66 -4.59
N LYS A 97 -21.90 -13.14 -3.63
CA LYS A 97 -21.97 -12.55 -2.29
C LYS A 97 -20.68 -12.79 -1.50
N PHE A 98 -20.04 -13.96 -1.66
CA PHE A 98 -18.74 -14.23 -1.07
C PHE A 98 -17.68 -13.26 -1.57
N LEU A 99 -17.54 -13.09 -2.89
CA LEU A 99 -16.55 -12.19 -3.49
C LEU A 99 -16.79 -10.73 -3.09
N ARG A 100 -18.04 -10.26 -3.09
CA ARG A 100 -18.38 -8.90 -2.63
C ARG A 100 -18.00 -8.67 -1.17
N LYS A 101 -18.32 -9.62 -0.29
CA LYS A 101 -17.99 -9.51 1.14
C LYS A 101 -16.49 -9.57 1.39
N ALA A 102 -15.80 -10.50 0.72
CA ALA A 102 -14.36 -10.70 0.86
C ALA A 102 -13.57 -9.49 0.32
N SER A 103 -13.93 -8.97 -0.85
CA SER A 103 -13.30 -7.77 -1.42
C SER A 103 -13.52 -6.54 -0.54
N TRP A 104 -14.74 -6.29 -0.06
CA TRP A 104 -15.02 -5.17 0.83
C TRP A 104 -14.25 -5.26 2.15
N GLN A 105 -14.23 -6.45 2.76
CA GLN A 105 -13.45 -6.68 3.98
C GLN A 105 -11.95 -6.49 3.73
N THR A 106 -11.44 -6.98 2.61
CA THR A 106 -10.03 -6.85 2.24
C THR A 106 -9.64 -5.39 2.03
N PHE A 107 -10.48 -4.63 1.32
CA PHE A 107 -10.30 -3.21 1.09
C PHE A 107 -10.25 -2.43 2.41
N LEU A 108 -11.27 -2.60 3.25
CA LEU A 108 -11.36 -1.87 4.52
C LEU A 108 -10.20 -2.19 5.46
N LEU A 109 -9.77 -3.45 5.55
CA LEU A 109 -8.67 -3.83 6.41
C LEU A 109 -7.33 -3.29 5.89
N GLY A 110 -7.07 -3.36 4.58
CA GLY A 110 -5.87 -2.78 3.98
C GLY A 110 -5.82 -1.25 4.17
N MET A 111 -6.92 -0.57 3.87
CA MET A 111 -7.05 0.89 4.04
C MET A 111 -6.89 1.32 5.50
N SER A 112 -7.62 0.68 6.42
CA SER A 112 -7.58 1.05 7.83
C SER A 112 -6.21 0.78 8.44
N PHE A 113 -5.55 -0.31 8.03
CA PHE A 113 -4.24 -0.65 8.56
C PHE A 113 -3.14 0.31 8.07
N SER A 114 -3.19 0.74 6.81
CA SER A 114 -2.32 1.80 6.30
C SER A 114 -2.51 3.09 7.09
N LEU A 115 -3.76 3.54 7.23
CA LEU A 115 -4.07 4.77 7.94
C LEU A 115 -3.62 4.74 9.40
N LEU A 116 -3.83 3.62 10.09
CA LEU A 116 -3.36 3.44 11.47
C LEU A 116 -1.83 3.45 11.57
N SER A 117 -1.13 2.90 10.58
CA SER A 117 0.34 2.89 10.53
C SER A 117 0.88 4.31 10.34
N GLU A 118 0.31 5.07 9.41
CA GLU A 118 0.68 6.48 9.16
C GLU A 118 0.40 7.37 10.39
N ILE A 119 -0.74 7.18 11.07
CA ILE A 119 -1.05 7.90 12.32
C ILE A 119 -0.04 7.53 13.42
N PHE A 120 0.33 6.26 13.52
CA PHE A 120 1.31 5.80 14.50
C PHE A 120 2.70 6.39 14.23
N GLU A 121 3.12 6.46 12.97
CA GLU A 121 4.36 7.13 12.56
C GLU A 121 4.36 8.61 12.93
N ILE A 122 3.26 9.33 12.68
CA ILE A 122 3.09 10.73 13.08
C ILE A 122 3.29 10.91 14.59
N ILE A 123 2.72 10.02 15.41
CA ILE A 123 2.89 10.07 16.87
C ILE A 123 4.36 9.87 17.26
N LEU A 124 5.03 8.87 16.67
CA LEU A 124 6.44 8.59 16.94
C LEU A 124 7.34 9.77 16.56
N ILE A 125 7.12 10.39 15.39
CA ILE A 125 7.89 11.55 14.92
C ILE A 125 7.66 12.75 15.84
N ASN A 126 6.40 13.02 16.19
CA ASN A 126 6.04 14.15 17.05
C ASN A 126 6.69 14.06 18.44
N TRP A 127 6.79 12.85 19.01
CA TRP A 127 7.38 12.65 20.33
C TRP A 127 8.90 12.55 20.35
N ASN A 128 9.53 12.04 19.27
CA ASN A 128 10.96 11.71 19.30
C ASN A 128 11.84 12.58 18.39
N TYR A 129 11.27 13.38 17.47
CA TYR A 129 12.05 14.15 16.49
C TYR A 129 11.66 15.62 16.42
N ALA A 130 10.45 15.94 15.97
CA ALA A 130 10.02 17.32 15.74
C ALA A 130 8.52 17.46 16.01
N PRO A 131 8.08 18.54 16.70
CA PRO A 131 6.66 18.76 16.93
C PRO A 131 5.91 18.93 15.61
N ILE A 132 4.63 18.57 15.59
CA ILE A 132 3.74 18.79 14.44
C ILE A 132 3.69 20.30 14.16
N ALA A 133 4.33 20.70 13.06
CA ALA A 133 4.35 22.06 12.56
C ALA A 133 4.01 22.05 11.08
N PHE A 134 3.18 23.02 10.66
CA PHE A 134 2.77 23.15 9.27
C PHE A 134 3.16 24.50 8.69
N THR A 135 3.55 24.49 7.43
CA THR A 135 3.92 25.68 6.68
C THR A 135 3.11 25.74 5.39
N ASN A 136 2.66 26.95 5.03
CA ASN A 136 1.88 27.16 3.80
C ASN A 136 2.74 26.95 2.54
N ASN A 137 4.04 27.19 2.64
CA ASN A 137 4.98 27.01 1.55
C ASN A 137 6.27 26.37 2.09
N SER A 138 6.29 25.05 2.12
CA SER A 138 7.44 24.28 2.58
C SER A 138 8.57 24.33 1.56
N PHE A 139 9.75 24.76 1.99
CA PHE A 139 10.95 24.73 1.14
C PHE A 139 11.29 23.29 0.73
N TYR A 140 11.19 22.35 1.68
CA TYR A 140 11.40 20.92 1.43
C TYR A 140 10.47 20.39 0.33
N LEU A 141 9.15 20.60 0.45
CA LEU A 141 8.20 20.15 -0.58
C LEU A 141 8.39 20.85 -1.92
N GLY A 142 8.92 22.08 -1.91
CA GLY A 142 9.27 22.82 -3.12
C GLY A 142 10.40 22.21 -3.94
N GLN A 143 11.22 21.32 -3.35
CA GLN A 143 12.31 20.62 -4.04
C GLN A 143 11.85 19.38 -4.80
N PHE A 144 10.67 18.83 -4.49
CA PHE A 144 10.17 17.62 -5.13
C PHE A 144 9.31 17.95 -6.35
N PHE A 145 9.54 17.21 -7.43
CA PHE A 145 8.78 17.33 -8.66
C PHE A 145 7.34 16.83 -8.53
N ASN A 146 7.12 15.87 -7.65
CA ASN A 146 5.86 15.19 -7.45
C ASN A 146 5.35 15.43 -6.02
N THR A 147 4.81 16.62 -5.74
CA THR A 147 3.98 16.89 -4.56
C THR A 147 2.53 17.24 -4.94
N PHE A 148 1.56 16.89 -4.09
CA PHE A 148 0.17 17.31 -4.23
C PHE A 148 0.01 18.80 -3.93
N SER A 149 0.77 19.31 -2.96
CA SER A 149 0.76 20.71 -2.57
C SER A 149 2.08 21.12 -1.93
N LYS A 150 2.42 22.41 -2.00
CA LYS A 150 3.52 23.01 -1.22
C LYS A 150 3.13 23.30 0.23
N ASN A 151 1.83 23.29 0.53
CA ASN A 151 1.33 23.39 1.89
C ASN A 151 1.49 22.04 2.58
N SER A 152 2.25 22.00 3.68
CA SER A 152 2.63 20.73 4.32
C SER A 152 1.46 20.00 4.97
N LEU A 153 0.42 20.71 5.44
CA LEU A 153 -0.80 20.09 5.96
C LEU A 153 -1.60 19.43 4.83
N ILE A 154 -1.79 20.15 3.72
CA ILE A 154 -2.54 19.63 2.56
C ILE A 154 -1.81 18.44 1.96
N GLN A 155 -0.47 18.51 1.84
CA GLN A 155 0.36 17.41 1.37
C GLN A 155 0.20 16.17 2.25
N LEU A 156 0.29 16.33 3.59
CA LEU A 156 0.14 15.23 4.53
C LEU A 156 -1.23 14.56 4.40
N LEU A 157 -2.31 15.36 4.45
CA LEU A 157 -3.68 14.83 4.37
C LEU A 157 -3.95 14.16 3.02
N ALA A 158 -3.53 14.79 1.91
CA ALA A 158 -3.69 14.22 0.59
C ALA A 158 -2.93 12.90 0.45
N TYR A 159 -1.68 12.86 0.92
CA TYR A 159 -0.88 11.63 0.94
C TYR A 159 -1.55 10.53 1.76
N MET A 160 -1.92 10.80 3.02
CA MET A 160 -2.52 9.78 3.90
C MET A 160 -3.79 9.17 3.30
N VAL A 161 -4.67 10.02 2.75
CA VAL A 161 -5.93 9.54 2.14
C VAL A 161 -5.65 8.71 0.89
N THR A 162 -4.79 9.20 -0.01
CA THR A 162 -4.50 8.52 -1.29
C THR A 162 -3.68 7.24 -1.11
N SER A 163 -2.67 7.26 -0.24
CA SER A 163 -1.89 6.08 0.20
C SER A 163 -2.80 5.01 0.82
N SER A 164 -3.61 5.39 1.80
CA SER A 164 -4.50 4.46 2.49
C SER A 164 -5.52 3.80 1.55
N ILE A 165 -6.15 4.59 0.67
CA ILE A 165 -7.06 4.04 -0.35
C ILE A 165 -6.29 3.14 -1.32
N GLY A 166 -5.09 3.55 -1.73
CA GLY A 166 -4.19 2.79 -2.61
C GLY A 166 -3.87 1.41 -2.06
N TRP A 167 -3.47 1.31 -0.79
CA TRP A 167 -3.24 0.05 -0.10
C TRP A 167 -4.50 -0.82 0.01
N GLY A 168 -5.67 -0.20 0.20
CA GLY A 168 -6.96 -0.90 0.13
C GLY A 168 -7.21 -1.54 -1.24
N ILE A 169 -7.01 -0.78 -2.33
CA ILE A 169 -7.16 -1.26 -3.71
C ILE A 169 -6.15 -2.38 -3.99
N PHE A 170 -4.88 -2.17 -3.64
CA PHE A 170 -3.83 -3.16 -3.83
C PHE A 170 -4.12 -4.47 -3.08
N SER A 171 -4.64 -4.38 -1.86
CA SER A 171 -5.06 -5.56 -1.09
C SER A 171 -6.15 -6.37 -1.81
N VAL A 172 -7.13 -5.70 -2.42
CA VAL A 172 -8.17 -6.35 -3.23
C VAL A 172 -7.58 -6.99 -4.49
N PHE A 173 -6.63 -6.32 -5.14
CA PHE A 173 -5.91 -6.88 -6.28
C PHE A 173 -5.17 -8.18 -5.90
N ILE A 174 -4.41 -8.19 -4.80
CA ILE A 174 -3.74 -9.39 -4.30
C ILE A 174 -4.75 -10.48 -3.91
N PHE A 175 -5.87 -10.12 -3.29
CA PHE A 175 -6.96 -11.07 -3.05
C PHE A 175 -7.47 -11.71 -4.34
N ALA A 176 -7.70 -10.91 -5.39
CA ALA A 176 -8.17 -11.39 -6.69
C ALA A 176 -7.17 -12.36 -7.34
N CYS A 177 -5.87 -12.05 -7.29
CA CYS A 177 -4.81 -13.00 -7.70
C CYS A 177 -4.82 -14.27 -6.83
N GLY A 178 -5.00 -14.11 -5.51
CA GLY A 178 -5.05 -15.18 -4.53
C GLY A 178 -6.14 -16.22 -4.77
N LEU A 179 -7.25 -15.83 -5.40
CA LEU A 179 -8.32 -16.76 -5.78
C LEU A 179 -7.81 -17.92 -6.65
N TYR A 180 -6.78 -17.69 -7.46
CA TYR A 180 -6.16 -18.70 -8.33
C TYR A 180 -5.10 -19.55 -7.63
N ILE A 181 -4.60 -19.11 -6.47
CA ILE A 181 -3.56 -19.82 -5.71
C ILE A 181 -4.20 -20.90 -4.84
N LYS A 182 -3.81 -22.17 -5.05
CA LYS A 182 -4.38 -23.33 -4.35
C LYS A 182 -3.78 -23.57 -2.95
N LYS A 183 -2.58 -23.06 -2.66
CA LYS A 183 -1.84 -23.33 -1.42
C LYS A 183 -1.71 -22.05 -0.58
N ASN A 184 -2.11 -22.12 0.69
CA ASN A 184 -2.04 -20.97 1.61
C ASN A 184 -0.61 -20.39 1.77
N PRO A 185 0.47 -21.19 1.89
CA PRO A 185 1.82 -20.63 2.00
C PRO A 185 2.23 -19.79 0.79
N LEU A 186 1.87 -20.23 -0.43
CA LEU A 186 2.16 -19.46 -1.66
C LEU A 186 1.39 -18.15 -1.70
N PHE A 187 0.18 -18.12 -1.12
CA PHE A 187 -0.61 -16.89 -1.05
C PHE A 187 0.04 -15.85 -0.13
N ILE A 188 0.61 -16.28 1.00
CA ILE A 188 1.28 -15.37 1.94
C ILE A 188 2.40 -14.60 1.22
N VAL A 189 3.23 -15.28 0.43
CA VAL A 189 4.36 -14.62 -0.24
C VAL A 189 3.93 -13.84 -1.50
N SER A 190 2.71 -14.06 -2.00
CA SER A 190 2.26 -13.47 -3.27
C SER A 190 2.14 -11.95 -3.26
N GLY A 191 1.83 -11.33 -2.11
CA GLY A 191 1.77 -9.86 -1.97
C GLY A 191 3.12 -9.21 -2.29
N ALA A 192 4.19 -9.69 -1.67
CA ALA A 192 5.54 -9.21 -1.90
C ALA A 192 6.02 -9.48 -3.33
N VAL A 193 5.80 -10.70 -3.85
CA VAL A 193 6.23 -11.06 -5.21
C VAL A 193 5.54 -10.21 -6.27
N LEU A 194 4.21 -10.08 -6.20
CA LEU A 194 3.46 -9.27 -7.15
C LEU A 194 3.77 -7.79 -7.00
N GLY A 195 3.94 -7.30 -5.77
CA GLY A 195 4.37 -5.92 -5.51
C GLY A 195 5.73 -5.60 -6.13
N LEU A 196 6.72 -6.49 -5.97
CA LEU A 196 8.04 -6.33 -6.58
C LEU A 196 8.00 -6.40 -8.11
N ILE A 197 7.19 -7.29 -8.69
CA ILE A 197 6.99 -7.33 -10.15
C ILE A 197 6.40 -6.01 -10.64
N LEU A 198 5.37 -5.49 -9.97
CA LEU A 198 4.72 -4.23 -10.33
C LEU A 198 5.59 -2.99 -10.06
N LEU A 199 6.62 -3.11 -9.24
CA LEU A 199 7.63 -2.09 -9.05
C LEU A 199 8.69 -2.12 -10.16
N LEU A 200 9.21 -3.31 -10.49
CA LEU A 200 10.34 -3.47 -11.41
C LEU A 200 9.92 -3.44 -12.88
N LEU A 201 8.79 -4.04 -13.24
CA LEU A 201 8.38 -4.20 -14.63
C LEU A 201 8.17 -2.85 -15.36
N PRO A 202 7.56 -1.83 -14.74
CA PRO A 202 7.48 -0.47 -15.32
C PRO A 202 8.83 0.14 -15.67
N THR A 203 9.87 -0.11 -14.87
CA THR A 203 11.22 0.42 -15.11
C THR A 203 11.84 -0.06 -16.42
N LEU A 204 11.46 -1.26 -16.88
CA LEU A 204 12.02 -1.86 -18.09
C LEU A 204 11.53 -1.19 -19.38
N TYR A 205 10.29 -0.71 -19.41
CA TYR A 205 9.69 -0.14 -20.62
C TYR A 205 9.45 1.36 -20.53
N GLY A 206 9.38 1.94 -19.33
CA GLY A 206 9.07 3.37 -19.16
C GLY A 206 10.15 4.33 -19.69
N MET A 207 11.35 3.85 -19.99
CA MET A 207 12.43 4.65 -20.59
C MET A 207 12.46 4.60 -22.12
N MET A 208 11.60 3.81 -22.77
CA MET A 208 11.67 3.59 -24.22
C MET A 208 11.08 4.75 -25.03
N ASN A 209 9.96 5.32 -24.60
CA ASN A 209 9.34 6.50 -25.22
C ASN A 209 8.36 7.19 -24.25
N TYR A 210 7.88 8.39 -24.63
CA TYR A 210 6.99 9.19 -23.77
C TYR A 210 5.64 8.52 -23.46
N PHE A 211 5.08 7.77 -24.41
CA PHE A 211 3.83 7.04 -24.17
C PHE A 211 4.01 5.94 -23.12
N LEU A 212 5.07 5.13 -23.27
CA LEU A 212 5.43 4.06 -22.35
C LEU A 212 5.85 4.61 -20.99
N TYR A 213 6.45 5.80 -20.92
CA TYR A 213 6.68 6.53 -19.68
C TYR A 213 5.37 6.85 -18.93
N ALA A 214 4.35 7.34 -19.65
CA ALA A 214 3.04 7.59 -19.05
C ALA A 214 2.36 6.29 -18.57
N VAL A 215 2.47 5.21 -19.35
CA VAL A 215 1.96 3.89 -18.96
C VAL A 215 2.71 3.34 -17.74
N ALA A 216 4.03 3.53 -17.66
CA ALA A 216 4.84 3.11 -16.53
C ALA A 216 4.40 3.81 -15.25
N ASN A 217 4.23 5.14 -15.27
CA ASN A 217 3.73 5.90 -14.12
C ASN A 217 2.36 5.42 -13.62
N VAL A 218 1.47 4.98 -14.51
CA VAL A 218 0.13 4.49 -14.14
C VAL A 218 0.17 3.07 -13.55
N THR A 219 1.01 2.20 -14.11
CA THR A 219 1.07 0.78 -13.73
C THR A 219 2.00 0.48 -12.57
N GLU A 220 2.90 1.41 -12.26
CA GLU A 220 3.81 1.28 -11.13
C GLU A 220 3.05 1.30 -9.80
N ILE A 221 3.39 0.35 -8.93
CA ILE A 221 2.71 0.21 -7.65
C ILE A 221 2.92 1.42 -6.73
N SER A 222 4.09 2.07 -6.79
CA SER A 222 4.44 3.23 -5.98
C SER A 222 3.46 4.38 -6.18
N THR A 223 3.02 4.61 -7.43
CA THR A 223 1.96 5.57 -7.75
C THR A 223 0.67 5.27 -7.01
N LEU A 224 0.32 4.01 -6.79
CA LEU A 224 -0.90 3.63 -6.08
C LEU A 224 -0.73 3.75 -4.56
N ILE A 225 0.33 3.16 -4.00
CA ILE A 225 0.48 2.95 -2.54
C ILE A 225 1.27 4.03 -1.82
N ALA A 226 2.08 4.82 -2.53
CA ALA A 226 2.94 5.86 -1.98
C ALA A 226 3.06 7.03 -2.98
N PRO A 227 1.93 7.68 -3.34
CA PRO A 227 1.90 8.65 -4.42
C PRO A 227 2.79 9.86 -4.14
N GLY A 228 3.62 10.22 -5.11
CA GLY A 228 4.54 11.36 -5.02
C GLY A 228 5.89 11.04 -4.39
N MET A 229 6.09 9.85 -3.82
CA MET A 229 7.36 9.46 -3.21
C MET A 229 8.44 9.09 -4.24
N ILE A 230 8.04 8.56 -5.40
CA ILE A 230 8.96 8.22 -6.48
C ILE A 230 8.76 9.18 -7.66
N SER A 231 9.88 9.63 -8.24
CA SER A 231 9.89 10.24 -9.56
C SER A 231 10.47 9.24 -10.56
N PHE A 232 9.62 8.74 -11.45
CA PHE A 232 10.08 7.81 -12.47
C PHE A 232 11.03 8.55 -13.43
N ALA A 233 12.24 8.03 -13.61
CA ALA A 233 13.30 8.65 -14.41
C ALA A 233 13.63 10.12 -14.05
N GLY A 234 13.38 10.55 -12.80
CA GLY A 234 13.62 11.93 -12.36
C GLY A 234 12.71 12.97 -13.02
N GLN A 235 11.61 12.52 -13.65
CA GLN A 235 10.68 13.37 -14.37
C GLN A 235 9.38 13.58 -13.59
N LYS A 236 8.71 14.68 -13.91
CA LYS A 236 7.36 14.96 -13.39
C LYS A 236 6.38 13.95 -13.95
N ALA A 237 5.47 13.51 -13.09
CA ALA A 237 4.41 12.62 -13.48
C ALA A 237 3.50 13.34 -14.53
N PRO A 238 3.25 12.74 -15.71
CA PRO A 238 2.54 13.39 -16.80
C PRO A 238 1.08 13.71 -16.44
N GLY A 239 0.71 15.00 -16.47
CA GLY A 239 -0.62 15.47 -16.06
C GLY A 239 -0.79 15.67 -14.55
N GLY A 240 0.26 15.42 -13.74
CA GLY A 240 0.23 15.59 -12.30
C GLY A 240 -0.19 14.34 -11.52
N ILE A 241 0.27 14.26 -10.28
CA ILE A 241 0.18 13.05 -9.45
C ILE A 241 -1.25 12.62 -9.20
N MET A 242 -2.16 13.56 -8.92
CA MET A 242 -3.54 13.24 -8.60
C MET A 242 -4.24 12.54 -9.78
N ILE A 243 -4.01 13.02 -11.00
CA ILE A 243 -4.61 12.44 -12.21
C ILE A 243 -4.08 11.01 -12.40
N ILE A 244 -2.77 10.82 -12.31
CA ILE A 244 -2.15 9.50 -12.50
C ILE A 244 -2.55 8.54 -11.39
N TRP A 245 -2.63 9.00 -10.14
CA TRP A 245 -3.13 8.20 -9.02
C TRP A 245 -4.56 7.73 -9.28
N ILE A 246 -5.46 8.61 -9.75
CA ILE A 246 -6.84 8.23 -10.10
C ILE A 246 -6.84 7.16 -11.21
N ILE A 247 -6.07 7.36 -12.28
CA ILE A 247 -5.99 6.41 -13.39
C ILE A 247 -5.44 5.06 -12.91
N SER A 248 -4.40 5.07 -12.08
CA SER A 248 -3.80 3.88 -11.47
C SER A 248 -4.82 3.15 -10.59
N ALA A 249 -5.50 3.87 -9.69
CA ALA A 249 -6.55 3.32 -8.83
C ALA A 249 -7.66 2.63 -9.64
N ILE A 250 -8.14 3.27 -10.70
CA ILE A 250 -9.15 2.69 -11.60
C ILE A 250 -8.60 1.44 -12.29
N LEU A 251 -7.37 1.49 -12.81
CA LEU A 251 -6.73 0.37 -13.50
C LEU A 251 -6.64 -0.86 -12.60
N PHE A 252 -6.06 -0.71 -11.40
CA PHE A 252 -5.91 -1.82 -10.45
C PHE A 252 -7.26 -2.38 -9.98
N ALA A 253 -8.24 -1.51 -9.73
CA ALA A 253 -9.60 -1.92 -9.37
C ALA A 253 -10.30 -2.69 -10.50
N LEU A 254 -10.16 -2.25 -11.75
CA LEU A 254 -10.71 -2.92 -12.93
C LEU A 254 -10.07 -4.29 -13.16
N ILE A 255 -8.75 -4.39 -13.06
CA ILE A 255 -8.05 -5.67 -13.20
C ILE A 255 -8.49 -6.64 -12.10
N ALA A 256 -8.57 -6.18 -10.84
CA ALA A 256 -9.05 -6.99 -9.73
C ALA A 256 -10.50 -7.48 -9.98
N TRP A 257 -11.38 -6.61 -10.47
CA TRP A 257 -12.75 -6.96 -10.84
C TRP A 257 -12.80 -8.03 -11.94
N ILE A 258 -12.03 -7.87 -13.02
CA ILE A 258 -11.97 -8.83 -14.13
C ILE A 258 -11.45 -10.19 -13.64
N LEU A 259 -10.41 -10.21 -12.80
CA LEU A 259 -9.88 -11.43 -12.19
C LEU A 259 -10.94 -12.14 -11.33
N MET A 260 -11.66 -11.42 -10.48
CA MET A 260 -12.73 -11.99 -9.67
C MET A 260 -13.86 -12.58 -10.53
N MET A 261 -14.29 -11.86 -11.57
CA MET A 261 -15.35 -12.29 -12.48
C MET A 261 -14.96 -13.53 -13.30
N THR A 262 -13.73 -13.56 -13.81
CA THR A 262 -13.22 -14.71 -14.57
C THR A 262 -13.02 -15.93 -13.67
N TRP A 263 -12.56 -15.74 -12.43
CA TRP A 263 -12.49 -16.80 -11.44
C TRP A 263 -13.88 -17.36 -11.11
N GLN A 264 -14.87 -16.50 -10.87
CA GLN A 264 -16.25 -16.92 -10.61
C GLN A 264 -16.81 -17.77 -11.77
N LYS A 265 -16.64 -17.31 -13.01
CA LYS A 265 -17.07 -18.05 -14.21
C LYS A 265 -16.39 -19.42 -14.30
N LYS A 266 -15.11 -19.50 -13.95
CA LYS A 266 -14.36 -20.76 -13.93
C LYS A 266 -14.96 -21.74 -12.91
N GLN A 267 -15.25 -21.28 -11.69
CA GLN A 267 -15.85 -22.12 -10.65
C GLN A 267 -17.26 -22.61 -11.01
N LEU A 268 -18.08 -21.78 -11.64
CA LEU A 268 -19.42 -22.18 -12.10
C LEU A 268 -19.38 -23.24 -13.21
N ARG A 269 -18.29 -23.32 -13.97
CA ARG A 269 -18.09 -24.32 -15.03
C ARG A 269 -17.54 -25.66 -14.50
N GLY A 270 -17.27 -25.78 -13.20
CA GLY A 270 -16.69 -26.99 -12.60
C GLY A 270 -15.26 -27.33 -13.05
N LYS A 271 -14.49 -26.33 -13.52
CA LYS A 271 -13.09 -26.47 -13.97
C LYS A 271 -12.12 -25.74 -13.03
#